data_AF-A0AAI9F2M5-F1
#
_entry.id   AF-A0AAI9F2M5-F1
#
_cell.length_a   1.000
_cell.length_b   1.000
_cell.length_c   1.000
_cell.angle_alpha   90.00
_cell.angle_beta   90.00
_cell.angle_gamma   90.00
#
_symmetry.space_group_name_H-M   'P 1'
#
loop_
_entity.id
_entity.type
_entity.pdbx_description
1 polymer ?
#
loop_
_entity_poly.entity_id
_entity_poly.type
_entity_poly.pdbx_seq_one_letter_code
_entity_poly.pdbx_strand_id
1 'polypeptide(L)'
;MVKFSEAKELFRDVVDLNSYIPLTSSEKTKNDLISAIEQKEKMILLTGEAGSGKSLLLKKIYNELQSKKKIFYVTNPYLEINSLLSLLKNIELNVHQILLLDEAQLLNSETWENLRIYADRGNVTIVFATHDTNVKELLEKKHFSTRINYIIPLKKVSKQEVEKFIMTKLLKNNLNEIADMFTDKNFKKIYKYSKGSLRAVNQLMFKLFDVLDYFNKKYPNKIGSKIDNKYIEIAIMDLKAHNA
;
A
#
# COMPACT_ATOMS: atom_id res chain seq x y z
N MET A 1 8.69 1.37 -32.15
CA MET A 1 7.24 1.07 -32.05
C MET A 1 6.84 1.30 -30.60
N VAL A 2 5.77 2.06 -30.33
CA VAL A 2 5.39 2.40 -28.96
C VAL A 2 5.05 1.14 -28.16
N LYS A 3 5.72 0.95 -27.01
CA LYS A 3 5.73 -0.28 -26.22
C LYS A 3 4.56 -0.37 -25.22
N PHE A 4 3.31 -0.25 -25.69
CA PHE A 4 2.14 -0.29 -24.80
C PHE A 4 1.98 -1.61 -24.06
N SER A 5 2.35 -2.75 -24.66
CA SER A 5 2.38 -4.04 -23.98
C SER A 5 3.36 -4.09 -22.81
N GLU A 6 4.53 -3.43 -22.90
CA GLU A 6 5.47 -3.33 -21.78
C GLU A 6 4.90 -2.41 -20.69
N ALA A 7 4.33 -1.27 -21.07
CA ALA A 7 3.68 -0.35 -20.15
C ALA A 7 2.56 -1.02 -19.36
N LYS A 8 1.73 -1.85 -20.01
CA LYS A 8 0.65 -2.61 -19.38
C LYS A 8 1.15 -3.44 -18.20
N GLU A 9 2.22 -4.21 -18.39
CA GLU A 9 2.74 -5.12 -17.37
C GLU A 9 3.28 -4.38 -16.13
N LEU A 10 3.76 -3.15 -16.27
CA LEU A 10 4.21 -2.31 -15.13
C LEU A 10 3.09 -1.95 -14.14
N PHE A 11 1.83 -2.01 -14.58
CA PHE A 11 0.66 -1.68 -13.76
C PHE A 11 -0.15 -2.91 -13.37
N ARG A 12 0.40 -4.12 -13.56
CA ARG A 12 -0.18 -5.33 -12.98
C ARG A 12 -0.20 -5.22 -11.44
N ASP A 13 -1.28 -5.72 -10.82
CA ASP A 13 -1.48 -5.68 -9.37
C ASP A 13 -0.60 -6.74 -8.68
N VAL A 14 0.71 -6.47 -8.61
CA VAL A 14 1.72 -7.31 -7.93
C VAL A 14 2.42 -6.50 -6.86
N VAL A 15 2.57 -7.06 -5.66
CA VAL A 15 3.30 -6.42 -4.55
C VAL A 15 4.80 -6.68 -4.69
N ASP A 16 5.49 -5.81 -5.42
CA ASP A 16 6.95 -5.82 -5.57
C ASP A 16 7.59 -4.56 -4.97
N LEU A 17 8.62 -4.73 -4.13
CA LEU A 17 9.37 -3.61 -3.55
C LEU A 17 10.18 -2.84 -4.58
N ASN A 18 10.61 -3.47 -5.67
CA ASN A 18 11.28 -2.76 -6.77
C ASN A 18 10.35 -1.75 -7.44
N SER A 19 9.04 -1.95 -7.31
CA SER A 19 8.00 -1.03 -7.80
C SER A 19 7.65 0.09 -6.82
N TYR A 20 8.29 0.17 -5.64
CA TYR A 20 8.05 1.23 -4.67
C TYR A 20 8.38 2.61 -5.25
N ILE A 21 7.42 3.53 -5.12
CA ILE A 21 7.58 4.92 -5.50
C ILE A 21 7.41 5.79 -4.25
N PRO A 22 8.43 6.59 -3.88
CA PRO A 22 8.36 7.47 -2.73
C PRO A 22 7.43 8.66 -3.02
N LEU A 23 6.19 8.55 -2.55
CA LEU A 23 5.21 9.63 -2.54
C LEU A 23 5.29 10.38 -1.22
N THR A 24 4.99 11.69 -1.25
CA THR A 24 5.13 12.56 -0.07
C THR A 24 4.31 12.06 1.11
N SER A 25 3.07 11.64 0.84
CA SER A 25 2.17 11.05 1.84
C SER A 25 2.72 9.75 2.42
N SER A 26 3.16 8.81 1.58
CA SER A 26 3.69 7.51 2.03
C SER A 26 5.01 7.67 2.79
N GLU A 27 5.88 8.59 2.37
CA GLU A 27 7.15 8.86 3.04
C GLU A 27 6.94 9.52 4.40
N LYS A 28 5.98 10.45 4.50
CA LYS A 28 5.56 11.00 5.79
C LYS A 28 5.08 9.90 6.73
N THR A 29 4.13 9.07 6.28
CA THR A 29 3.61 7.94 7.09
C THR A 29 4.72 6.97 7.50
N LYS A 30 5.69 6.70 6.61
CA LYS A 30 6.86 5.87 6.92
C LYS A 30 7.68 6.46 8.05
N ASN A 31 8.01 7.75 7.97
CA ASN A 31 8.82 8.44 8.96
C ASN A 31 8.11 8.55 10.31
N ASP A 32 6.80 8.82 10.31
CA ASP A 32 5.98 8.84 11.51
C ASP A 32 5.98 7.46 12.18
N LEU A 33 5.86 6.38 11.39
CA LEU A 33 5.88 5.00 11.88
C LEU A 33 7.26 4.59 12.42
N ILE A 34 8.35 4.92 11.73
CA ILE A 34 9.72 4.69 12.21
C ILE A 34 9.95 5.44 13.52
N SER A 35 9.53 6.70 13.61
CA SER A 35 9.69 7.51 14.83
C SER A 35 8.94 6.89 16.01
N ALA A 36 7.71 6.43 15.81
CA ALA A 36 6.95 5.74 16.86
C ALA A 36 7.61 4.42 17.30
N ILE A 37 8.17 3.65 16.34
CA ILE A 37 8.95 2.45 16.65
C ILE A 37 10.21 2.80 17.47
N GLU A 38 10.91 3.88 17.13
CA GLU A 38 12.12 4.32 17.84
C GLU A 38 11.84 4.84 19.25
N GLN A 39 10.69 5.49 19.44
CA GLN A 39 10.16 5.89 20.74
C GLN A 39 9.67 4.70 21.58
N LYS A 40 9.72 3.48 21.03
CA LYS A 40 9.26 2.24 21.66
C LYS A 40 7.78 2.30 22.05
N GLU A 41 6.97 2.95 21.20
CA GLU A 41 5.53 2.93 21.37
C GLU A 41 5.05 1.47 21.36
N LYS A 42 4.29 1.09 22.38
CA LYS A 42 3.95 -0.32 22.63
C LYS A 42 3.10 -0.91 21.51
N MET A 43 2.05 -0.19 21.13
CA MET A 43 1.08 -0.60 20.12
C MET A 43 0.83 0.54 19.15
N ILE A 44 1.11 0.31 17.88
CA ILE A 44 0.94 1.28 16.79
C ILE A 44 -0.03 0.70 15.76
N LEU A 45 -1.08 1.44 15.40
CA LEU A 45 -1.98 1.08 14.31
C LEU A 45 -1.59 1.83 13.04
N LEU A 46 -1.19 1.09 12.00
CA LEU A 46 -1.10 1.60 10.63
C LEU A 46 -2.44 1.35 9.93
N THR A 47 -3.19 2.41 9.65
CA THR A 47 -4.56 2.28 9.13
C THR A 47 -4.66 2.70 7.67
N GLY A 48 -5.69 2.24 6.98
CA GLY A 48 -6.01 2.72 5.64
C GLY A 48 -6.91 1.77 4.87
N GLU A 49 -7.55 2.27 3.82
CA GLU A 49 -8.42 1.47 2.96
C GLU A 49 -7.70 0.25 2.33
N ALA A 50 -8.49 -0.71 1.84
CA ALA A 50 -7.95 -1.82 1.07
C ALA A 50 -7.18 -1.30 -0.17
N GLY A 51 -5.97 -1.81 -0.39
CA GLY A 51 -5.11 -1.35 -1.49
C GLY A 51 -4.45 0.01 -1.30
N SER A 52 -4.43 0.58 -0.07
CA SER A 52 -3.70 1.82 0.23
C SER A 52 -2.17 1.67 0.24
N GLY A 53 -1.66 0.43 0.28
CA GLY A 53 -0.22 0.14 0.28
C GLY A 53 0.38 -0.16 1.66
N LYS A 54 -0.45 -0.48 2.68
CA LYS A 54 0.02 -0.85 4.03
C LYS A 54 1.08 -1.95 4.01
N SER A 55 0.81 -3.05 3.32
CA SER A 55 1.74 -4.20 3.20
C SER A 55 3.05 -3.81 2.55
N LEU A 56 3.01 -2.98 1.49
CA LEU A 56 4.21 -2.48 0.82
C LEU A 56 5.04 -1.59 1.77
N LEU A 57 4.38 -0.74 2.57
CA LEU A 57 5.03 0.10 3.56
C LEU A 57 5.67 -0.71 4.68
N LEU A 58 4.94 -1.68 5.26
CA LEU A 58 5.47 -2.57 6.30
C LEU A 58 6.68 -3.37 5.79
N LYS A 59 6.58 -3.95 4.59
CA LYS A 59 7.67 -4.71 3.97
C LYS A 59 8.90 -3.82 3.70
N LYS A 60 8.68 -2.55 3.35
CA LYS A 60 9.77 -1.56 3.20
C LYS A 60 10.47 -1.28 4.53
N ILE A 61 9.71 -1.03 5.59
CA ILE A 61 10.23 -0.79 6.95
C ILE A 61 10.96 -2.02 7.48
N TYR A 62 10.41 -3.21 7.29
CA TYR A 62 11.05 -4.48 7.64
C TYR A 62 12.45 -4.57 7.02
N ASN A 63 12.55 -4.38 5.71
CA ASN A 63 13.83 -4.46 5.01
C ASN A 63 14.85 -3.40 5.44
N GLU A 64 14.37 -2.22 5.83
CA GLU A 64 15.23 -1.12 6.29
C GLU A 64 15.77 -1.36 7.71
N LEU A 65 14.96 -1.95 8.59
CA LEU A 65 15.30 -2.13 10.01
C LEU A 65 15.90 -3.50 10.35
N GLN A 66 15.68 -4.53 9.52
CA GLN A 66 16.10 -5.92 9.83
C GLN A 66 17.61 -6.10 10.06
N SER A 67 18.44 -5.24 9.49
CA SER A 67 19.90 -5.29 9.67
C SER A 67 20.38 -4.75 11.01
N LYS A 68 19.54 -3.98 11.72
CA LYS A 68 19.92 -3.22 12.92
C LYS A 68 19.04 -3.51 14.15
N LYS A 69 17.87 -4.09 13.95
CA LYS A 69 16.85 -4.29 14.99
C LYS A 69 16.32 -5.72 14.92
N LYS A 70 15.93 -6.28 16.06
CA LYS A 70 15.22 -7.57 16.13
C LYS A 70 13.77 -7.35 15.71
N ILE A 71 13.50 -7.50 14.42
CA ILE A 71 12.20 -7.24 13.81
C ILE A 71 11.66 -8.49 13.12
N PHE A 72 10.36 -8.71 13.27
CA PHE A 72 9.64 -9.83 12.67
C PHE A 72 8.49 -9.29 11.85
N TYR A 73 8.28 -9.85 10.67
CA TYR A 73 7.15 -9.50 9.79
C TYR A 73 6.26 -10.72 9.63
N VAL A 74 4.99 -10.56 9.99
CA VAL A 74 3.95 -11.59 9.90
C VAL A 74 2.95 -11.13 8.86
N THR A 75 2.81 -11.90 7.79
CA THR A 75 1.96 -11.53 6.65
C THR A 75 0.51 -11.91 6.86
N ASN A 76 0.27 -13.04 7.52
CA ASN A 76 -1.06 -13.50 7.85
C ASN A 76 -1.09 -14.00 9.29
N PRO A 77 -1.45 -13.14 10.25
CA PRO A 77 -1.37 -13.47 11.66
C PRO A 77 -2.39 -14.54 12.08
N TYR A 78 -3.44 -14.79 11.29
CA TYR A 78 -4.37 -15.89 11.53
C TYR A 78 -3.71 -17.25 11.23
N LEU A 79 -3.04 -17.36 10.09
CA LEU A 79 -2.34 -18.59 9.71
C LEU A 79 -1.07 -18.82 10.53
N GLU A 80 -0.40 -17.74 10.94
CA GLU A 80 0.89 -17.78 11.64
C GLU A 80 0.74 -17.66 13.18
N ILE A 81 -0.49 -17.77 13.71
CA ILE A 81 -0.80 -17.46 15.11
C ILE A 81 0.02 -18.28 16.12
N ASN A 82 0.21 -19.57 15.88
CA ASN A 82 0.97 -20.45 16.78
C ASN A 82 2.46 -20.11 16.76
N SER A 83 3.01 -19.82 15.57
CA SER A 83 4.37 -19.33 15.38
C SER A 83 4.58 -17.99 16.05
N LEU A 84 3.59 -17.10 15.95
CA LEU A 84 3.58 -15.80 16.61
C LEU A 84 3.61 -15.91 18.14
N LEU A 85 2.71 -16.72 18.72
CA LEU A 85 2.64 -16.90 20.17
C LEU A 85 3.88 -17.60 20.73
N SER A 86 4.43 -18.58 20.02
CA SER A 86 5.69 -19.23 20.42
C SER A 86 6.87 -18.27 20.34
N LEU A 87 6.93 -17.42 19.32
CA LEU A 87 7.92 -16.34 19.22
C LEU A 87 7.83 -15.41 20.43
N LEU A 88 6.62 -14.95 20.78
CA LEU A 88 6.38 -14.07 21.94
C LEU A 88 6.79 -14.70 23.27
N LYS A 89 6.57 -16.02 23.45
CA LYS A 89 6.97 -16.75 24.66
C LYS A 89 8.50 -16.85 24.80
N ASN A 90 9.21 -16.92 23.67
CA ASN A 90 10.67 -17.05 23.62
C ASN A 90 11.39 -15.71 23.50
N ILE A 91 10.67 -14.59 23.69
CA ILE A 91 11.27 -13.25 23.68
C ILE A 91 12.19 -13.09 24.89
N GLU A 92 13.49 -13.03 24.61
CA GLU A 92 14.45 -12.46 25.55
C GLU A 92 14.08 -11.00 25.82
N LEU A 93 13.66 -10.72 27.06
CA LEU A 93 13.22 -9.40 27.49
C LEU A 93 14.35 -8.36 27.45
N ASN A 94 15.61 -8.75 27.27
CA ASN A 94 16.74 -7.82 27.32
C ASN A 94 17.00 -7.10 25.98
N VAL A 95 16.35 -7.53 24.90
CA VAL A 95 16.47 -6.91 23.57
C VAL A 95 15.10 -6.42 23.13
N HIS A 96 15.02 -5.15 22.73
CA HIS A 96 13.77 -4.60 22.21
C HIS A 96 13.39 -5.28 20.89
N GLN A 97 12.16 -5.79 20.82
CA GLN A 97 11.66 -6.53 19.66
C GLN A 97 10.52 -5.78 18.98
N ILE A 98 10.52 -5.82 17.65
CA ILE A 98 9.51 -5.15 16.83
C ILE A 98 8.74 -6.23 16.07
N LEU A 99 7.43 -6.19 16.16
CA LEU A 99 6.54 -7.12 15.49
C LEU A 99 5.65 -6.35 14.51
N LEU A 100 5.82 -6.59 13.22
CA LEU A 100 5.00 -6.01 12.16
C LEU A 100 3.94 -7.03 11.76
N LEU A 101 2.68 -6.76 12.05
CA LEU A 101 1.53 -7.62 11.75
C LEU A 101 0.74 -7.02 10.59
N ASP A 102 0.74 -7.70 9.45
CA ASP A 102 -0.15 -7.37 8.34
C ASP A 102 -1.54 -7.98 8.54
N GLU A 103 -2.54 -7.48 7.83
CA GLU A 103 -3.92 -8.00 7.88
C GLU A 103 -4.45 -8.23 9.32
N ALA A 104 -4.12 -7.33 10.25
CA ALA A 104 -4.37 -7.49 11.68
C ALA A 104 -5.88 -7.56 12.03
N GLN A 105 -6.77 -7.18 11.11
CA GLN A 105 -8.21 -7.43 11.26
C GLN A 105 -8.59 -8.91 11.30
N LEU A 106 -7.70 -9.82 10.89
CA LEU A 106 -7.90 -11.28 10.98
C LEU A 106 -7.65 -11.84 12.39
N LEU A 107 -7.10 -11.04 13.31
CA LEU A 107 -6.85 -11.45 14.69
C LEU A 107 -8.15 -11.54 15.50
N ASN A 108 -8.31 -12.62 16.26
CA ASN A 108 -9.39 -12.75 17.22
C ASN A 108 -9.13 -11.96 18.52
N SER A 109 -10.17 -11.77 19.34
CA SER A 109 -10.08 -10.99 20.59
C SER A 109 -9.06 -11.55 21.59
N GLU A 110 -8.92 -12.87 21.70
CA GLU A 110 -7.96 -13.52 22.60
C GLU A 110 -6.51 -13.21 22.20
N THR A 111 -6.22 -13.24 20.90
CA THR A 111 -4.88 -12.96 20.38
C THR A 111 -4.52 -11.48 20.53
N TRP A 112 -5.48 -10.59 20.29
CA TRP A 112 -5.31 -9.16 20.58
C TRP A 112 -4.96 -8.91 22.04
N GLU A 113 -5.63 -9.59 22.97
CA GLU A 113 -5.36 -9.46 24.40
C GLU A 113 -3.98 -10.01 24.78
N ASN A 114 -3.59 -11.17 24.22
CA ASN A 114 -2.25 -11.70 24.40
C ASN A 114 -1.18 -10.73 23.90
N LEU A 115 -1.32 -10.20 22.68
CA LEU A 115 -0.39 -9.22 22.09
C LEU A 115 -0.30 -7.95 22.95
N ARG A 116 -1.44 -7.45 23.46
CA ARG A 116 -1.49 -6.32 24.40
C ARG A 116 -0.67 -6.59 25.66
N ILE A 117 -0.86 -7.75 26.28
CA ILE A 117 -0.12 -8.15 27.50
C ILE A 117 1.39 -8.18 27.23
N TYR A 118 1.83 -8.72 26.09
CA TYR A 118 3.25 -8.72 25.72
C TYR A 118 3.81 -7.32 25.47
N ALA A 119 3.07 -6.45 24.79
CA ALA A 119 3.47 -5.07 24.56
C ALA A 119 3.59 -4.30 25.89
N ASP A 120 2.71 -4.59 26.86
CA ASP A 120 2.74 -3.94 28.18
C ASP A 120 3.97 -4.30 29.03
N ARG A 121 4.64 -5.42 28.75
CA ARG A 121 5.92 -5.78 29.39
C ARG A 121 7.08 -4.83 29.03
N GLY A 122 6.88 -3.92 28.07
CA GLY A 122 7.74 -2.75 27.82
C GLY A 122 8.90 -2.97 26.85
N ASN A 123 9.19 -4.22 26.46
CA ASN A 123 10.30 -4.54 25.55
C ASN A 123 9.85 -4.96 24.15
N VAL A 124 8.56 -4.84 23.84
CA VAL A 124 7.99 -5.21 22.54
C VAL A 124 7.18 -4.04 21.97
N THR A 125 7.47 -3.66 20.73
CA THR A 125 6.62 -2.77 19.93
C THR A 125 5.89 -3.60 18.89
N ILE A 126 4.57 -3.44 18.81
CA ILE A 126 3.73 -4.15 17.84
C ILE A 126 3.07 -3.14 16.92
N VAL A 127 3.33 -3.26 15.63
CA VAL A 127 2.69 -2.49 14.56
C VAL A 127 1.61 -3.35 13.93
N PHE A 128 0.38 -2.88 13.94
CA PHE A 128 -0.76 -3.55 13.33
C PHE A 128 -1.19 -2.80 12.07
N ALA A 129 -1.05 -3.40 10.90
CA ALA A 129 -1.67 -2.90 9.68
C ALA A 129 -3.10 -3.44 9.57
N THR A 130 -4.07 -2.54 9.48
CA THR A 130 -5.50 -2.88 9.44
C THR A 130 -6.31 -1.89 8.61
N HIS A 131 -7.57 -2.21 8.31
CA HIS A 131 -8.49 -1.29 7.64
C HIS A 131 -9.08 -0.26 8.61
N ASP A 132 -9.38 0.94 8.11
CA ASP A 132 -9.98 2.02 8.91
C ASP A 132 -11.31 1.62 9.58
N THR A 133 -12.08 0.73 8.95
CA THR A 133 -13.34 0.20 9.49
C THR A 133 -13.13 -0.58 10.77
N ASN A 134 -12.11 -1.45 10.81
CA ASN A 134 -11.83 -2.29 11.98
C ASN A 134 -11.26 -1.49 13.16
N VAL A 135 -10.64 -0.35 12.90
CA VAL A 135 -10.13 0.54 13.96
C VAL A 135 -11.28 1.10 14.78
N LYS A 136 -12.38 1.51 14.13
CA LYS A 136 -13.55 2.05 14.83
C LYS A 136 -14.15 1.00 15.78
N GLU A 137 -14.37 -0.22 15.27
CA GLU A 137 -14.86 -1.35 16.06
C GLU A 137 -13.91 -1.71 17.22
N LEU A 138 -12.60 -1.63 17.00
CA LEU A 138 -11.60 -1.90 18.03
C LEU A 138 -11.60 -0.83 19.13
N LEU A 139 -11.73 0.45 18.76
CA LEU A 139 -11.74 1.57 19.70
C LEU A 139 -13.05 1.68 20.50
N GLU A 140 -14.16 1.12 20.01
CA GLU A 140 -15.40 1.02 20.79
C GLU A 140 -15.26 0.09 22.01
N LYS A 141 -14.32 -0.85 21.96
CA LYS A 141 -13.99 -1.72 23.09
C LYS A 141 -13.12 -0.95 24.10
N LYS A 142 -13.70 -0.61 25.27
CA LYS A 142 -13.06 0.18 26.35
C LYS A 142 -11.65 -0.28 26.76
N HIS A 143 -11.36 -1.57 26.66
CA HIS A 143 -10.07 -2.14 27.05
C HIS A 143 -8.94 -1.84 26.05
N PHE A 144 -9.27 -1.55 24.78
CA PHE A 144 -8.29 -1.23 23.73
C PHE A 144 -8.11 0.29 23.53
N SER A 145 -9.18 1.08 23.69
CA SER A 145 -9.16 2.54 23.46
C SER A 145 -8.19 3.31 24.35
N THR A 146 -7.84 2.75 25.50
CA THR A 146 -6.95 3.35 26.50
C THR A 146 -5.49 2.94 26.35
N ARG A 147 -5.19 1.98 25.46
CA ARG A 147 -3.85 1.39 25.26
C ARG A 147 -3.32 1.61 23.84
N ILE A 148 -4.20 1.82 22.86
CA ILE A 148 -3.83 2.16 21.49
C ILE A 148 -3.68 3.69 21.41
N ASN A 149 -2.46 4.18 21.61
CA ASN A 149 -2.19 5.61 21.65
C ASN A 149 -1.67 6.16 20.32
N TYR A 150 -1.18 5.30 19.42
CA TYR A 150 -0.60 5.72 18.14
C TYR A 150 -1.37 5.13 16.97
N ILE A 151 -2.15 5.99 16.30
CA ILE A 151 -2.87 5.65 15.07
C ILE A 151 -2.31 6.49 13.94
N ILE A 152 -1.68 5.83 12.97
CA ILE A 152 -1.01 6.47 11.83
C ILE A 152 -1.79 6.09 10.56
N PRO A 153 -2.58 7.03 9.99
CA PRO A 153 -3.35 6.75 8.80
C PRO A 153 -2.49 6.87 7.53
N LEU A 154 -2.51 5.83 6.70
CA LEU A 154 -2.00 5.85 5.33
C LEU A 154 -3.06 6.45 4.41
N LYS A 155 -2.94 7.76 4.19
CA LYS A 155 -3.91 8.56 3.45
C LYS A 155 -3.88 8.27 1.94
N LYS A 156 -5.02 8.51 1.29
CA LYS A 156 -5.12 8.55 -0.17
C LYS A 156 -4.17 9.59 -0.74
N VAL A 157 -3.61 9.29 -1.89
CA VAL A 157 -2.65 10.16 -2.55
C VAL A 157 -3.36 11.28 -3.29
N SER A 158 -2.73 12.46 -3.34
CA SER A 158 -3.24 13.60 -4.11
C SER A 158 -3.17 13.35 -5.62
N LYS A 159 -3.86 14.18 -6.42
CA LYS A 159 -3.74 14.14 -7.89
C LYS A 159 -2.29 14.29 -8.35
N GLN A 160 -1.53 15.20 -7.74
CA GLN A 160 -0.12 15.42 -8.04
C GLN A 160 0.73 14.17 -7.75
N GLU A 161 0.42 13.46 -6.67
CA GLU A 161 1.07 12.20 -6.35
C GLU A 161 0.65 11.05 -7.27
N VAL A 162 -0.60 11.01 -7.74
CA VAL A 162 -1.03 10.06 -8.79
C VAL A 162 -0.24 10.28 -10.08
N GLU A 163 -0.09 11.54 -10.49
CA GLU A 163 0.73 11.93 -11.63
C GLU A 163 2.19 11.51 -11.42
N LYS A 164 2.80 11.88 -10.30
CA LYS A 164 4.16 11.45 -9.93
C LYS A 164 4.30 9.93 -9.95
N PHE A 165 3.32 9.19 -9.42
CA PHE A 165 3.32 7.74 -9.37
C PHE A 165 3.39 7.13 -10.77
N ILE A 166 2.48 7.53 -11.67
CA ILE A 166 2.42 7.03 -13.04
C ILE A 166 3.70 7.39 -13.79
N MET A 167 4.11 8.66 -13.74
CA MET A 167 5.29 9.15 -14.44
C MET A 167 6.55 8.45 -13.95
N THR A 168 6.75 8.31 -12.64
CA THR A 168 7.93 7.63 -12.09
C THR A 168 8.00 6.17 -12.54
N LYS A 169 6.86 5.46 -12.59
CA LYS A 169 6.79 4.06 -13.07
C LYS A 169 7.22 3.95 -14.54
N LEU A 170 6.73 4.84 -15.40
CA LEU A 170 7.06 4.84 -16.83
C LEU A 170 8.53 5.22 -17.08
N LEU A 171 9.00 6.30 -16.45
CA LEU A 171 10.35 6.83 -16.65
C LEU A 171 11.43 5.86 -16.15
N LYS A 172 11.23 5.23 -14.97
CA LYS A 172 12.16 4.20 -14.45
C LYS A 172 12.33 2.99 -15.37
N ASN A 173 11.35 2.73 -16.24
CA ASN A 173 11.35 1.62 -17.19
C ASN A 173 11.63 2.07 -18.63
N ASN A 174 12.23 3.26 -18.80
CA ASN A 174 12.61 3.82 -20.11
C ASN A 174 11.43 4.02 -21.09
N LEU A 175 10.22 4.22 -20.58
CA LEU A 175 9.00 4.47 -21.38
C LEU A 175 8.71 5.97 -21.53
N ASN A 176 9.74 6.76 -21.83
CA ASN A 176 9.65 8.23 -21.95
C ASN A 176 8.63 8.64 -23.02
N GLU A 177 8.66 7.97 -24.18
CA GLU A 177 7.73 8.23 -25.28
C GLU A 177 6.26 8.12 -24.83
N ILE A 178 5.93 7.14 -23.98
CA ILE A 178 4.58 6.94 -23.46
C ILE A 178 4.25 7.98 -22.38
N ALA A 179 5.21 8.28 -21.51
CA ALA A 179 5.06 9.29 -20.47
C ALA A 179 4.70 10.66 -21.07
N ASP A 180 5.37 11.03 -22.16
CA ASP A 180 5.13 12.29 -22.87
C ASP A 180 3.75 12.36 -23.54
N MET A 181 3.06 11.23 -23.72
CA MET A 181 1.71 11.24 -24.28
C MET A 181 0.65 11.71 -23.28
N PHE A 182 0.94 11.67 -21.98
CA PHE A 182 0.00 12.09 -20.95
C PHE A 182 -0.14 13.62 -20.90
N THR A 183 -1.33 14.05 -20.48
CA THR A 183 -1.69 15.46 -20.29
C THR A 183 -2.33 15.66 -18.91
N ASP A 184 -2.35 16.90 -18.43
CA ASP A 184 -3.05 17.28 -17.20
C ASP A 184 -4.53 16.84 -17.19
N LYS A 185 -5.19 16.90 -18.35
CA LYS A 185 -6.58 16.43 -18.51
C LYS A 185 -6.71 14.93 -18.28
N ASN A 186 -5.74 14.14 -18.73
CA ASN A 186 -5.71 12.70 -18.47
C ASN A 186 -5.57 12.43 -16.97
N PHE A 187 -4.63 13.09 -16.29
CA PHE A 187 -4.43 12.91 -14.84
C PHE A 187 -5.66 13.34 -14.02
N LYS A 188 -6.37 14.40 -14.43
CA LYS A 188 -7.66 14.78 -13.82
C LYS A 188 -8.70 13.67 -13.92
N LYS A 189 -8.83 13.00 -15.08
CA LYS A 189 -9.77 11.87 -15.25
C LYS A 189 -9.35 10.64 -14.45
N ILE A 190 -8.07 10.28 -14.49
CA ILE A 190 -7.51 9.15 -13.74
C ILE A 190 -7.72 9.37 -12.24
N TYR A 191 -7.48 10.58 -11.73
CA TYR A 191 -7.72 10.92 -10.33
C TYR A 191 -9.22 10.88 -9.98
N LYS A 192 -10.10 11.41 -10.85
CA LYS A 192 -11.56 11.36 -10.63
C LYS A 192 -12.07 9.93 -10.50
N TYR A 193 -11.53 8.99 -11.28
CA TYR A 193 -11.86 7.57 -11.20
C TYR A 193 -11.28 6.92 -9.93
N SER A 194 -9.96 7.04 -9.75
CA SER A 194 -9.23 6.34 -8.68
C SER A 194 -9.49 6.91 -7.28
N LYS A 195 -9.91 8.17 -7.20
CA LYS A 195 -10.04 8.92 -5.95
C LYS A 195 -8.77 8.87 -5.08
N GLY A 196 -7.59 8.75 -5.70
CA GLY A 196 -6.32 8.64 -4.98
C GLY A 196 -5.99 7.26 -4.42
N SER A 197 -6.71 6.20 -4.81
CA SER A 197 -6.31 4.80 -4.54
C SER A 197 -5.27 4.34 -5.56
N LEU A 198 -4.06 3.99 -5.10
CA LEU A 198 -2.99 3.49 -5.98
C LEU A 198 -3.36 2.16 -6.66
N ARG A 199 -4.16 1.32 -6.00
CA ARG A 199 -4.70 0.09 -6.60
C ARG A 199 -5.62 0.40 -7.78
N ALA A 200 -6.55 1.33 -7.60
CA ALA A 200 -7.45 1.77 -8.67
C ALA A 200 -6.68 2.45 -9.81
N VAL A 201 -5.61 3.20 -9.50
CA VAL A 201 -4.69 3.73 -10.51
C VAL A 201 -4.05 2.58 -11.30
N ASN A 202 -3.43 1.59 -10.65
CA ASN A 202 -2.82 0.45 -11.33
C ASN A 202 -3.83 -0.28 -12.23
N GLN A 203 -5.03 -0.60 -11.73
CA GLN A 203 -6.08 -1.27 -12.50
C GLN A 203 -6.49 -0.46 -13.74
N LEU A 204 -6.71 0.85 -13.59
CA LEU A 204 -7.05 1.72 -14.71
C LEU A 204 -5.92 1.82 -15.73
N MET A 205 -4.68 1.95 -15.28
CA MET A 205 -3.52 2.06 -16.17
C MET A 205 -3.25 0.75 -16.92
N PHE A 206 -3.36 -0.40 -16.25
CA PHE A 206 -3.26 -1.71 -16.89
C PHE A 206 -4.29 -1.84 -18.02
N LYS A 207 -5.55 -1.47 -17.74
CA LYS A 207 -6.62 -1.53 -18.74
C LYS A 207 -6.44 -0.50 -19.85
N LEU A 208 -6.01 0.72 -19.52
CA LEU A 208 -5.74 1.76 -20.50
C LEU A 208 -4.66 1.30 -21.50
N PHE A 209 -3.56 0.72 -21.02
CA PHE A 209 -2.52 0.22 -21.90
C PHE A 209 -2.93 -1.00 -22.70
N ASP A 210 -3.80 -1.85 -22.17
CA ASP A 210 -4.44 -2.94 -22.92
C ASP A 210 -5.28 -2.40 -24.11
N VAL A 211 -6.10 -1.38 -23.85
CA VAL A 211 -6.88 -0.68 -24.89
C VAL A 211 -5.96 -0.02 -25.91
N LEU A 212 -4.94 0.71 -25.48
CA LEU A 212 -4.00 1.38 -26.37
C LEU A 212 -3.21 0.38 -27.23
N ASP A 213 -2.75 -0.72 -26.66
CA ASP A 213 -2.05 -1.78 -27.39
C ASP A 213 -2.95 -2.41 -28.47
N TYR A 214 -4.21 -2.72 -28.14
CA TYR A 214 -5.20 -3.20 -29.10
C TYR A 214 -5.40 -2.23 -30.27
N PHE A 215 -5.65 -0.94 -29.98
CA PHE A 215 -5.90 0.06 -31.01
C PHE A 215 -4.64 0.31 -31.86
N ASN A 216 -3.45 0.31 -31.26
CA ASN A 216 -2.20 0.47 -31.98
C ASN A 216 -1.95 -0.67 -32.98
N LYS A 217 -2.26 -1.91 -32.59
CA LYS A 217 -2.13 -3.09 -33.46
C LYS A 217 -3.17 -3.10 -34.58
N LYS A 218 -4.43 -2.74 -34.28
CA LYS A 218 -5.53 -2.79 -35.25
C LYS A 218 -5.60 -1.58 -36.19
N TYR A 219 -5.20 -0.41 -35.71
CA TYR A 219 -5.20 0.85 -36.46
C TYR A 219 -3.87 1.60 -36.26
N PRO A 220 -2.80 1.18 -36.94
CA PRO A 220 -1.50 1.83 -36.84
C PRO A 220 -1.59 3.34 -37.11
N ASN A 221 -0.82 4.14 -36.38
CA ASN A 221 -0.74 5.61 -36.48
C ASN A 221 -2.02 6.38 -36.07
N LYS A 222 -3.08 5.72 -35.61
CA LYS A 222 -4.31 6.39 -35.15
C LYS A 222 -4.17 6.99 -33.75
N ILE A 223 -3.24 6.48 -32.95
CA ILE A 223 -2.88 7.07 -31.66
C ILE A 223 -1.92 8.21 -31.96
N GLY A 224 -2.38 9.44 -31.74
CA GLY A 224 -1.57 10.64 -31.94
C GLY A 224 -0.47 10.79 -30.88
N SER A 225 0.19 11.95 -30.89
CA SER A 225 1.25 12.29 -29.93
C SER A 225 0.77 12.41 -28.47
N LYS A 226 -0.54 12.48 -28.24
CA LYS A 226 -1.16 12.57 -26.91
C LYS A 226 -2.27 11.54 -26.75
N ILE A 227 -2.44 11.03 -25.52
CA ILE A 227 -3.54 10.11 -25.19
C ILE A 227 -4.86 10.87 -25.16
N ASP A 228 -5.72 10.58 -26.12
CA ASP A 228 -7.10 11.05 -26.12
C ASP A 228 -7.86 10.48 -24.93
N ASN A 229 -8.62 11.34 -24.27
CA ASN A 229 -9.46 10.98 -23.13
C ASN A 229 -10.48 9.87 -23.44
N LYS A 230 -10.87 9.67 -24.70
CA LYS A 230 -11.76 8.57 -25.08
C LYS A 230 -11.20 7.20 -24.69
N TYR A 231 -9.88 6.99 -24.78
CA TYR A 231 -9.27 5.70 -24.41
C TYR A 231 -9.35 5.45 -22.90
N ILE A 232 -9.23 6.51 -22.10
CA ILE A 232 -9.41 6.45 -20.65
C ILE A 232 -10.88 6.16 -20.32
N GLU A 233 -11.82 6.76 -21.03
CA GLU A 233 -13.25 6.49 -20.85
C GLU A 233 -13.61 5.05 -21.19
N ILE A 234 -13.10 4.51 -22.30
CA ILE A 234 -13.28 3.10 -22.67
C ILE A 234 -12.74 2.19 -21.56
N ALA A 235 -11.53 2.45 -21.07
CA ALA A 235 -10.94 1.67 -19.98
C ALA A 235 -11.77 1.74 -18.67
N ILE A 236 -12.30 2.92 -18.34
CA ILE A 236 -13.19 3.10 -17.18
C ILE A 236 -14.50 2.33 -17.36
N MET A 237 -15.10 2.38 -18.54
CA MET A 237 -16.34 1.67 -18.85
C MET A 237 -16.17 0.16 -18.72
N ASP A 238 -15.09 -0.38 -19.26
CA ASP A 238 -14.78 -1.81 -19.18
C ASP A 238 -14.59 -2.27 -17.71
N LEU A 239 -13.82 -1.51 -16.92
CA LEU A 239 -13.64 -1.80 -15.49
C LEU A 239 -14.94 -1.72 -14.70
N LYS A 240 -15.87 -0.84 -15.06
CA LYS A 240 -17.18 -0.76 -14.40
C LYS A 240 -18.08 -1.93 -14.77
N ALA A 241 -18.06 -2.38 -16.03
CA ALA A 241 -18.86 -3.50 -16.50
C ALA A 241 -18.50 -4.83 -15.83
N HIS A 242 -17.25 -4.99 -15.37
CA HIS A 242 -16.80 -6.20 -14.68
C HIS A 242 -17.05 -6.17 -13.16
N ASN A 243 -17.43 -5.03 -12.60
CA ASN A 243 -17.70 -4.84 -11.16
C ASN A 243 -19.20 -4.62 -10.87
N ALA A 244 -20.05 -4.74 -11.88
CA ALA A 244 -21.51 -4.65 -11.79
C ALA A 244 -22.10 -6.05 -11.99
#